data_AF-A0AAN5I442-F1
#
_entry.id   AF-A0AAN5I442-F1
#
_cell.length_a   1.000
_cell.length_b   1.000
_cell.length_c   1.000
_cell.angle_alpha   90.00
_cell.angle_beta   90.00
_cell.angle_gamma   90.00
#
_symmetry.space_group_name_H-M   'P 1'
#
loop_
_entity.id
_entity.type
_entity.pdbx_description
1 polymer ?
#
loop_
_entity_poly.entity_id
_entity_poly.type
_entity_poly.pdbx_seq_one_letter_code
_entity_poly.pdbx_strand_id
1 'polypeptide(L)'
;NSFGTLTLSQAIVDSIHQFFMAFYFAPTLFFRITSSYAISRHFGYVMLSAYQICCYSHLFISINRFFAVCAPVSYKMLFSASITRRVIIVCWLLGFIHNTILDKILGCPVYLPEGGWFFIFDEVTCGVTMWYGDFLINSINVIVVATLDISSVLRLHCMSVNKNDKFSVERRRAQKNLVYQAALQGICFLTELITYFILSG
;
A
#
# COMPACT_ATOMS: atom_id res chain seq x y z
N ASN A 1 11.13 -12.01 13.62
CA ASN A 1 10.18 -10.98 14.12
C ASN A 1 9.14 -10.76 13.04
N SER A 2 7.85 -10.97 13.35
CA SER A 2 6.74 -10.89 12.39
C SER A 2 6.64 -9.52 11.70
N PHE A 3 6.83 -8.44 12.46
CA PHE A 3 6.82 -7.07 11.92
C PHE A 3 7.90 -6.89 10.83
N GLY A 4 9.14 -7.27 11.13
CA GLY A 4 10.25 -7.13 10.17
C GLY A 4 10.06 -7.95 8.90
N THR A 5 9.46 -9.15 8.98
CA THR A 5 9.17 -9.97 7.80
C THR A 5 8.08 -9.35 6.92
N LEU A 6 7.03 -8.76 7.51
CA LEU A 6 5.99 -8.04 6.77
C LEU A 6 6.59 -6.80 6.07
N THR A 7 7.37 -5.99 6.78
CA THR A 7 8.00 -4.80 6.22
C THR A 7 9.00 -5.13 5.13
N LEU A 8 9.77 -6.22 5.26
CA LEU A 8 10.66 -6.68 4.20
C LEU A 8 9.88 -7.07 2.93
N SER A 9 8.76 -7.80 3.09
CA SER A 9 7.90 -8.13 1.95
C SER A 9 7.37 -6.86 1.28
N GLN A 10 6.98 -5.86 2.05
CA GLN A 10 6.50 -4.60 1.50
C GLN A 10 7.61 -3.88 0.73
N ALA A 11 8.81 -3.77 1.31
CA ALA A 11 9.95 -3.11 0.67
C ALA A 11 10.33 -3.75 -0.67
N ILE A 12 10.17 -5.08 -0.81
CA ILE A 12 10.37 -5.78 -2.09
C ILE A 12 9.36 -5.29 -3.13
N VAL A 13 8.08 -5.21 -2.77
CA VAL A 13 7.01 -4.77 -3.68
C VAL A 13 7.15 -3.30 -4.05
N ASP A 14 7.44 -2.43 -3.07
CA ASP A 14 7.74 -1.02 -3.30
C ASP A 14 8.92 -0.86 -4.26
N SER A 15 9.97 -1.67 -4.11
CA SER A 15 11.14 -1.65 -4.99
C SER A 15 10.79 -2.06 -6.43
N ILE A 16 9.90 -3.04 -6.62
CA ILE A 16 9.39 -3.43 -7.94
C ILE A 16 8.65 -2.25 -8.59
N HIS A 17 7.76 -1.60 -7.84
CA HIS A 17 6.99 -0.46 -8.35
C HIS A 17 7.92 0.70 -8.76
N GLN A 18 8.87 1.07 -7.89
CA GLN A 18 9.83 2.15 -8.16
C GLN A 18 10.78 1.82 -9.33
N PHE A 19 11.14 0.56 -9.51
CA PHE A 19 11.93 0.11 -10.66
C PHE A 19 11.20 0.39 -11.98
N PHE A 20 9.91 0.07 -12.09
CA PHE A 20 9.15 0.38 -13.31
C PHE A 20 8.96 1.87 -13.52
N MET A 21 8.72 2.64 -12.45
CA MET A 21 8.63 4.09 -12.55
C MET A 21 9.93 4.71 -13.10
N ALA A 22 11.08 4.28 -12.58
CA ALA A 22 12.37 4.85 -12.95
C ALA A 22 12.89 4.40 -14.32
N PHE A 23 12.75 3.12 -14.66
CA PHE A 23 13.38 2.53 -15.84
C PHE A 23 12.45 2.28 -17.02
N TYR A 24 11.13 2.34 -16.82
CA TYR A 24 10.16 2.18 -17.90
C TYR A 24 9.34 3.45 -18.11
N PHE A 25 8.62 3.92 -17.08
CA PHE A 25 7.70 5.04 -17.21
C PHE A 25 8.42 6.35 -17.53
N ALA A 26 9.40 6.75 -16.71
CA ALA A 26 10.13 8.00 -16.94
C ALA A 26 10.85 8.06 -18.30
N PRO A 27 11.55 7.01 -18.77
CA PRO A 27 12.13 7.00 -20.12
C PRO A 27 11.06 7.05 -21.22
N THR A 28 9.93 6.38 -21.05
CA THR A 28 8.82 6.41 -22.04
C THR A 28 8.27 7.81 -22.23
N LEU A 29 8.12 8.57 -21.13
CA LEU A 29 7.69 9.96 -21.18
C LEU A 29 8.74 10.88 -21.83
N PHE A 30 10.02 10.69 -21.51
CA PHE A 30 11.10 11.54 -22.00
C PHE A 30 11.41 11.32 -23.48
N PHE A 31 11.55 10.05 -23.90
CA PHE A 31 11.95 9.70 -25.26
C PHE A 31 10.77 9.51 -26.22
N ARG A 32 9.54 9.35 -25.71
CA ARG A 32 8.30 9.18 -26.49
C ARG A 32 8.38 8.09 -27.57
N ILE A 33 9.00 6.95 -27.24
CA ILE A 33 9.19 5.83 -28.17
C ILE A 33 7.87 5.04 -28.30
N THR A 34 7.30 4.98 -29.52
CA THR A 34 6.03 4.26 -29.84
C THR A 34 6.01 2.82 -29.34
N SER A 35 7.11 2.07 -29.52
CA SER A 35 7.22 0.68 -29.05
C SER A 35 7.05 0.54 -27.52
N SER A 36 7.40 1.57 -26.75
CA SER A 36 7.24 1.56 -25.30
C SER A 36 5.77 1.72 -24.90
N TYR A 37 4.99 2.53 -25.62
CA TYR A 37 3.55 2.66 -25.42
C TYR A 37 2.80 1.38 -25.77
N ALA A 38 3.23 0.66 -26.81
CA ALA A 38 2.62 -0.62 -27.22
C ALA A 38 2.67 -1.71 -26.14
N ILE A 39 3.72 -1.72 -25.31
CA ILE A 39 3.87 -2.68 -24.20
C ILE A 39 3.32 -2.14 -22.85
N SER A 40 2.83 -0.91 -22.82
CA SER A 40 2.42 -0.22 -21.59
C SER A 40 1.34 -0.95 -20.80
N ARG A 41 0.45 -1.69 -21.47
CA ARG A 41 -0.57 -2.50 -20.81
C ARG A 41 0.03 -3.54 -19.85
N HIS A 42 1.16 -4.16 -20.22
CA HIS A 42 1.81 -5.16 -19.37
C HIS A 42 2.46 -4.52 -18.14
N PHE A 43 3.13 -3.38 -18.32
CA PHE A 43 3.75 -2.65 -17.22
C PHE A 43 2.71 -2.03 -16.30
N GLY A 44 1.62 -1.47 -16.84
CA GLY A 44 0.49 -0.96 -16.07
C GLY A 44 -0.13 -2.04 -15.19
N TYR A 45 -0.33 -3.26 -15.73
CA TYR A 45 -0.79 -4.40 -14.95
C TYR A 45 0.15 -4.75 -13.78
N VAL A 46 1.46 -4.81 -14.02
CA VAL A 46 2.43 -5.14 -12.97
C VAL A 46 2.48 -4.04 -11.90
N MET A 47 2.46 -2.77 -12.31
CA MET A 47 2.48 -1.63 -11.40
C MET A 47 1.23 -1.57 -10.52
N LEU A 48 0.05 -1.79 -11.11
CA LEU A 48 -1.21 -1.80 -10.35
C LEU A 48 -1.31 -3.02 -9.42
N SER A 49 -0.77 -4.18 -9.85
CA SER A 49 -0.64 -5.35 -8.96
C SER A 49 0.25 -5.04 -7.76
N ALA A 50 1.43 -4.44 -7.99
CA ALA A 50 2.34 -4.06 -6.93
C ALA A 50 1.69 -3.06 -5.95
N TYR A 51 1.01 -2.04 -6.49
CA TYR A 51 0.24 -1.07 -5.71
C TYR A 51 -0.79 -1.75 -4.79
N GLN A 52 -1.60 -2.67 -5.34
CA GLN A 52 -2.63 -3.35 -4.56
C GLN A 52 -2.05 -4.26 -3.47
N ILE A 53 -0.92 -4.92 -3.76
CA ILE A 53 -0.19 -5.71 -2.75
C ILE A 53 0.36 -4.80 -1.64
N CYS A 54 0.83 -3.59 -1.97
CA CYS A 54 1.26 -2.61 -0.97
C CYS A 54 0.10 -2.16 -0.08
N CYS A 55 -1.07 -1.85 -0.64
CA CYS A 55 -2.29 -1.53 0.13
C CYS A 55 -2.60 -2.61 1.18
N TYR A 56 -2.66 -3.87 0.76
CA TYR A 56 -2.96 -4.98 1.66
C TYR A 56 -1.84 -5.20 2.68
N SER A 57 -0.57 -5.10 2.27
CA SER A 57 0.58 -5.23 3.17
C SER A 57 0.54 -4.15 4.26
N HIS A 58 0.20 -2.91 3.91
CA HIS A 58 0.03 -1.80 4.85
C HIS A 58 -1.04 -2.07 5.91
N LEU A 59 -2.19 -2.60 5.48
CA LEU A 59 -3.26 -2.99 6.39
C LEU A 59 -2.75 -4.03 7.41
N PHE A 60 -2.10 -5.11 6.95
CA PHE A 60 -1.62 -6.15 7.85
C PHE A 60 -0.47 -5.71 8.76
N ILE A 61 0.41 -4.82 8.30
CA ILE A 61 1.45 -4.21 9.15
C ILE A 61 0.81 -3.38 10.26
N SER A 62 -0.23 -2.60 9.94
CA SER A 62 -0.95 -1.76 10.91
C SER A 62 -1.71 -2.60 11.93
N ILE A 63 -2.37 -3.68 11.48
CA ILE A 63 -2.99 -4.68 12.37
C ILE A 63 -1.93 -5.32 13.28
N ASN A 64 -0.77 -5.72 12.73
CA ASN A 64 0.32 -6.31 13.51
C ASN A 64 0.80 -5.36 14.63
N ARG A 65 1.03 -4.08 14.30
CA ARG A 65 1.38 -3.04 15.29
C ARG A 65 0.31 -2.86 16.35
N PHE A 66 -0.97 -2.81 15.94
CA PHE A 66 -2.10 -2.67 16.85
C PHE A 66 -2.16 -3.83 17.85
N PHE A 67 -2.12 -5.07 17.39
CA PHE A 67 -2.16 -6.21 18.30
C PHE A 67 -0.94 -6.27 19.22
N ALA A 68 0.25 -5.93 18.73
CA ALA A 68 1.47 -5.93 19.53
C ALA A 68 1.36 -5.01 20.76
N VAL A 69 0.65 -3.89 20.62
CA VAL A 69 0.48 -2.88 21.66
C VAL A 69 -0.80 -3.08 22.46
N CYS A 70 -1.94 -3.15 21.78
CA CYS A 70 -3.26 -3.07 22.38
C CYS A 70 -3.72 -4.40 22.95
N ALA A 71 -3.25 -5.52 22.39
CA ALA A 71 -3.67 -6.88 22.75
C ALA A 71 -2.48 -7.87 22.72
N PRO A 72 -1.46 -7.70 23.58
CA PRO A 72 -0.22 -8.48 23.53
C PRO A 72 -0.41 -9.98 23.78
N VAL A 73 -1.46 -10.37 24.52
CA VAL A 73 -1.82 -11.79 24.74
C VAL A 73 -2.30 -12.40 23.42
N SER A 74 -3.23 -11.74 22.73
CA SER A 74 -3.71 -12.17 21.40
C SER A 74 -2.60 -12.14 20.35
N TYR A 75 -1.67 -11.18 20.43
CA TYR A 75 -0.54 -11.09 19.51
C TYR A 75 0.32 -12.36 19.48
N LYS A 76 0.63 -12.93 20.65
CA LYS A 76 1.43 -14.16 20.74
C LYS A 76 0.75 -15.37 20.10
N MET A 77 -0.58 -15.40 20.11
CA MET A 77 -1.38 -16.46 19.50
C MET A 77 -1.55 -16.27 17.98
N LEU A 78 -1.76 -15.02 17.54
CA LEU A 78 -2.07 -14.69 16.15
C LEU A 78 -0.82 -14.53 15.26
N PHE A 79 0.29 -14.03 15.79
CA PHE A 79 1.46 -13.65 14.98
C PHE A 79 2.67 -14.53 15.24
N SER A 80 2.59 -15.79 14.80
CA SER A 80 3.75 -16.68 14.68
C SER A 80 4.47 -16.49 13.33
N ALA A 81 5.71 -16.99 13.22
CA ALA A 81 6.48 -16.91 11.97
C ALA A 81 5.76 -17.60 10.80
N SER A 82 5.17 -18.77 11.05
CA SER A 82 4.42 -19.52 10.04
C SER A 82 3.15 -18.79 9.59
N ILE A 83 2.40 -18.21 10.53
CA ILE A 83 1.19 -17.42 10.20
C ILE A 83 1.57 -16.17 9.41
N THR A 84 2.62 -15.46 9.83
CA THR A 84 3.09 -14.26 9.14
C THR A 84 3.46 -14.54 7.69
N ARG A 85 4.14 -15.67 7.42
CA ARG A 85 4.45 -16.09 6.05
C ARG A 85 3.19 -16.39 5.23
N ARG A 86 2.18 -17.03 5.83
CA ARG A 86 0.89 -17.28 5.18
C ARG A 86 0.15 -15.97 4.87
N VAL A 87 0.16 -15.01 5.79
CA VAL A 87 -0.43 -13.67 5.59
C VAL A 87 0.22 -12.98 4.39
N ILE A 88 1.55 -13.00 4.28
CA ILE A 88 2.26 -12.42 3.13
C ILE A 88 1.79 -13.07 1.82
N ILE A 89 1.75 -14.39 1.75
CA ILE A 89 1.28 -15.11 0.56
C ILE A 89 -0.16 -14.70 0.22
N VAL A 90 -1.04 -14.61 1.23
CA VAL A 90 -2.42 -14.18 1.04
C VAL A 90 -2.50 -12.74 0.53
N CYS A 91 -1.72 -11.78 1.06
CA CYS A 91 -1.69 -10.41 0.57
C CYS A 91 -1.30 -10.34 -0.91
N TRP A 92 -0.29 -11.11 -1.30
CA TRP A 92 0.18 -11.16 -2.68
C TRP A 92 -0.90 -11.74 -3.60
N LEU A 93 -1.49 -12.87 -3.21
CA LEU A 93 -2.57 -13.50 -3.96
C LEU A 93 -3.79 -12.57 -4.09
N LEU A 94 -4.21 -11.92 -3.00
CA LEU A 94 -5.32 -10.98 -3.04
C LEU A 94 -5.04 -9.80 -3.98
N GLY A 95 -3.83 -9.23 -3.93
CA GLY A 95 -3.45 -8.14 -4.83
C GLY A 95 -3.47 -8.54 -6.30
N PHE A 96 -2.89 -9.70 -6.63
CA PHE A 96 -2.92 -10.23 -7.99
C PHE A 96 -4.32 -10.60 -8.46
N ILE A 97 -5.11 -11.29 -7.62
CA ILE A 97 -6.49 -11.69 -7.95
C ILE A 97 -7.35 -10.45 -8.18
N HIS A 98 -7.27 -9.46 -7.29
CA HIS A 98 -7.97 -8.20 -7.43
C HIS A 98 -7.67 -7.57 -8.80
N ASN A 99 -6.40 -7.34 -9.11
CA ASN A 99 -6.01 -6.70 -10.36
C ASN A 99 -6.35 -7.55 -11.60
N THR A 100 -6.27 -8.88 -11.49
CA THR A 100 -6.69 -9.81 -12.57
C THR A 100 -8.18 -9.70 -12.85
N ILE A 101 -9.02 -9.57 -11.81
CA ILE A 101 -10.46 -9.37 -11.97
C ILE A 101 -10.73 -8.07 -12.73
N LEU A 102 -10.08 -6.97 -12.34
CA LEU A 102 -10.26 -5.67 -13.00
C LEU A 102 -9.79 -5.71 -14.47
N ASP A 103 -8.56 -6.13 -14.74
CA ASP A 103 -7.99 -6.09 -16.10
C ASP A 103 -8.56 -7.19 -17.02
N LYS A 104 -8.59 -8.45 -16.59
CA LYS A 104 -8.88 -9.59 -17.47
C LYS A 104 -10.35 -9.99 -17.51
N ILE A 105 -11.04 -9.93 -16.38
CA ILE A 105 -12.42 -10.41 -16.28
C ILE A 105 -13.41 -9.30 -16.63
N LEU A 106 -13.22 -8.12 -16.04
CA LEU A 106 -14.05 -6.94 -16.31
C LEU A 106 -13.59 -6.18 -17.56
N GLY A 107 -12.41 -6.50 -18.11
CA GLY A 107 -11.91 -5.92 -19.34
C GLY A 107 -11.43 -4.48 -19.19
N CYS A 108 -10.95 -4.09 -18.01
CA CYS A 108 -10.53 -2.73 -17.66
C CYS A 108 -9.00 -2.62 -17.50
N PRO A 109 -8.23 -2.70 -18.60
CA PRO A 109 -6.79 -2.55 -18.52
C PRO A 109 -6.37 -1.14 -18.16
N VAL A 110 -5.24 -1.07 -17.46
CA VAL A 110 -4.45 0.14 -17.32
C VAL A 110 -3.38 0.19 -18.40
N TYR A 111 -3.29 1.29 -19.13
CA TYR A 111 -2.29 1.52 -20.16
C TYR A 111 -1.86 2.99 -20.21
N LEU A 112 -0.72 3.24 -20.87
CA LEU A 112 -0.22 4.59 -21.09
C LEU A 112 -0.58 5.01 -22.52
N PRO A 113 -1.48 5.99 -22.72
CA PRO A 113 -1.86 6.44 -24.06
C PRO A 113 -0.67 7.15 -24.72
N GLU A 114 -0.53 7.01 -26.03
CA GLU A 114 0.55 7.65 -26.78
C GLU A 114 0.51 9.17 -26.61
N GLY A 115 1.63 9.73 -26.15
CA GLY A 115 1.75 11.16 -25.87
C GLY A 115 1.08 11.62 -24.57
N GLY A 116 0.46 10.72 -23.82
CA GLY A 116 -0.08 10.97 -22.48
C GLY A 116 1.01 10.98 -21.40
N TRP A 117 0.63 11.48 -20.22
CA TRP A 117 1.56 11.72 -19.10
C TRP A 117 1.31 10.82 -17.90
N PHE A 118 0.26 10.00 -17.93
CA PHE A 118 -0.15 9.13 -16.84
C PHE A 118 -0.87 7.89 -17.39
N PHE A 119 -0.86 6.82 -16.60
CA PHE A 119 -1.60 5.61 -16.90
C PHE A 119 -3.09 5.84 -16.68
N ILE A 120 -3.91 5.46 -17.66
CA ILE A 120 -5.37 5.54 -17.57
C ILE A 120 -5.98 4.16 -17.68
N PHE A 121 -7.16 4.01 -17.12
CA PHE A 121 -8.06 2.93 -17.50
C PHE A 121 -8.86 3.36 -18.73
N ASP A 122 -9.39 2.39 -19.46
CA ASP A 122 -10.31 2.66 -20.58
C ASP A 122 -11.67 3.20 -20.06
N GLU A 123 -11.83 4.53 -20.05
CA GLU A 123 -12.89 5.25 -19.32
C GLU A 123 -14.33 4.94 -19.78
N VAL A 124 -14.55 4.66 -21.08
CA VAL A 124 -15.89 4.59 -21.68
C VAL A 124 -16.74 3.46 -21.07
N THR A 125 -16.10 2.40 -20.58
CA THR A 125 -16.76 1.23 -19.98
C THR A 125 -16.39 1.00 -18.52
N CYS A 126 -15.26 1.54 -18.05
CA CYS A 126 -14.69 1.18 -16.75
C CYS A 126 -14.92 2.17 -15.60
N GLY A 127 -15.60 3.30 -15.83
CA GLY A 127 -15.83 4.34 -14.81
C GLY A 127 -16.34 3.82 -13.46
N VAL A 128 -17.37 2.97 -13.47
CA VAL A 128 -17.93 2.37 -12.24
C VAL A 128 -16.93 1.42 -11.60
N THR A 129 -16.27 0.58 -12.39
CA THR A 129 -15.29 -0.40 -11.93
C THR A 129 -14.07 0.27 -11.29
N MET A 130 -13.56 1.35 -11.87
CA MET A 130 -12.49 2.15 -11.29
C MET A 130 -12.91 2.76 -9.95
N TRP A 131 -14.10 3.37 -9.90
CA TRP A 131 -14.55 4.07 -8.71
C TRP A 131 -14.72 3.13 -7.51
N TYR A 132 -15.39 1.99 -7.70
CA TYR A 132 -15.64 1.06 -6.61
C TYR A 132 -14.49 0.08 -6.39
N GLY A 133 -13.89 -0.43 -7.47
CA GLY A 133 -12.85 -1.45 -7.45
C GLY A 133 -11.50 -0.91 -7.01
N ASP A 134 -11.17 0.32 -7.39
CA ASP A 134 -9.87 0.91 -7.08
C ASP A 134 -10.00 2.05 -6.03
N PHE A 135 -10.67 3.16 -6.37
CA PHE A 135 -10.69 4.34 -5.51
C PHE A 135 -11.26 4.09 -4.12
N LEU A 136 -12.50 3.58 -4.06
CA LEU A 136 -13.24 3.47 -2.81
C LEU A 136 -12.61 2.44 -1.89
N ILE A 137 -12.25 1.26 -2.43
CA ILE A 137 -11.60 0.20 -1.66
C ILE A 137 -10.26 0.67 -1.11
N ASN A 138 -9.42 1.32 -1.91
CA ASN A 138 -8.13 1.79 -1.46
C ASN A 138 -8.25 2.96 -0.47
N SER A 139 -9.22 3.86 -0.65
CA SER A 139 -9.54 4.90 0.33
C SER A 139 -9.97 4.34 1.68
N ILE A 140 -10.87 3.33 1.69
CA ILE A 140 -11.29 2.65 2.93
C ILE A 140 -10.10 1.99 3.60
N ASN A 141 -9.23 1.29 2.86
CA ASN A 141 -8.03 0.66 3.40
C ASN A 141 -7.13 1.68 4.10
N VAL A 142 -6.90 2.85 3.50
CA VAL A 142 -6.06 3.89 4.09
C VAL A 142 -6.68 4.46 5.37
N ILE A 143 -8.00 4.68 5.39
CA ILE A 143 -8.70 5.13 6.60
C ILE A 143 -8.54 4.09 7.72
N VAL A 144 -8.70 2.80 7.41
CA VAL A 144 -8.53 1.73 8.40
C VAL A 144 -7.09 1.67 8.91
N VAL A 145 -6.10 1.76 8.02
CA VAL A 145 -4.67 1.84 8.39
C VAL A 145 -4.41 3.00 9.34
N ALA A 146 -4.89 4.20 8.98
CA ALA A 146 -4.71 5.40 9.81
C ALA A 146 -5.33 5.23 11.19
N THR A 147 -6.55 4.68 11.29
CA THR A 147 -7.22 4.47 12.59
C THR A 147 -6.48 3.45 13.47
N LEU A 148 -5.97 2.36 12.88
CA LEU A 148 -5.19 1.34 13.60
C LEU A 148 -3.87 1.90 14.11
N ASP A 149 -3.16 2.65 13.28
CA ASP A 149 -1.88 3.25 13.65
C ASP A 149 -2.04 4.31 14.74
N ILE A 150 -3.02 5.21 14.60
CA ILE A 150 -3.34 6.21 15.64
C ILE A 150 -3.68 5.51 16.96
N SER A 151 -4.51 4.47 16.93
CA SER A 151 -4.90 3.72 18.12
C SER A 151 -3.70 3.05 18.81
N SER A 152 -2.82 2.42 18.02
CA SER A 152 -1.57 1.81 18.51
C SER A 152 -0.69 2.83 19.22
N VAL A 153 -0.57 4.01 18.63
CA VAL A 153 0.23 5.12 19.15
C VAL A 153 -0.35 5.68 20.43
N LEU A 154 -1.66 5.98 20.45
CA LEU A 154 -2.33 6.53 21.62
C LEU A 154 -2.20 5.59 22.82
N ARG A 155 -2.37 4.28 22.61
CA ARG A 155 -2.21 3.30 23.68
C ARG A 155 -0.78 3.21 24.20
N LEU A 156 0.22 3.22 23.32
CA LEU A 156 1.64 3.32 23.73
C LEU A 156 1.89 4.57 24.58
N HIS A 157 1.32 5.70 24.20
CA HIS A 157 1.45 6.95 24.95
C HIS A 157 0.79 6.87 26.33
N CYS A 158 -0.45 6.37 26.42
CA CYS A 158 -1.14 6.19 27.69
C CYS A 158 -0.39 5.22 28.63
N MET A 159 0.13 4.11 28.10
CA MET A 159 0.94 3.16 28.88
C MET A 159 2.26 3.78 29.38
N SER A 160 2.82 4.73 28.63
CA SER A 160 4.02 5.48 29.02
C SER A 160 3.75 6.57 30.05
N VAL A 161 2.54 7.14 30.10
CA VAL A 161 2.15 8.16 31.09
C VAL A 161 1.82 7.51 32.44
N ASN A 162 1.23 6.31 32.45
CA ASN A 162 0.78 5.62 33.67
C ASN A 162 1.87 4.87 34.45
N LYS A 163 3.16 5.01 34.12
CA LYS A 163 4.26 4.40 34.87
C LYS A 163 5.39 5.39 35.13
N ASN A 164 5.81 5.48 36.40
CA ASN A 164 7.09 6.04 36.91
C ASN A 164 8.34 5.31 36.35
N ASP A 165 8.23 4.67 35.19
CA ASP A 165 9.27 3.81 34.65
C ASP A 165 10.21 4.66 33.79
N LYS A 166 11.51 4.47 34.00
CA LYS A 166 12.61 5.10 33.24
C LYS A 166 12.68 4.54 31.82
N PHE A 167 11.54 4.38 31.17
CA PHE A 167 11.44 3.95 29.79
C PHE A 167 12.11 5.03 28.94
N SER A 168 13.25 4.65 28.37
CA SER A 168 14.25 5.55 27.81
C SER A 168 13.61 6.62 26.93
N VAL A 169 14.05 7.87 27.11
CA VAL A 169 13.70 9.03 26.27
C VAL A 169 13.83 8.66 24.77
N GLU A 170 14.79 7.81 24.43
CA GLU A 170 14.99 7.21 23.10
C GLU A 170 13.82 6.37 22.61
N ARG A 171 13.21 5.52 23.44
CA ARG A 171 12.05 4.71 23.06
C ARG A 171 10.80 5.57 22.81
N ARG A 172 10.63 6.65 23.60
CA ARG A 172 9.56 7.64 23.39
C ARG A 172 9.79 8.47 22.11
N ARG A 173 11.04 8.84 21.82
CA ARG A 173 11.44 9.56 20.59
C ARG A 173 11.26 8.68 19.34
N ALA A 174 11.70 7.44 19.40
CA ALA A 174 11.49 6.46 18.33
C ALA A 174 10.01 6.24 18.05
N GLN A 175 9.17 6.14 19.09
CA GLN A 175 7.72 6.02 18.94
C GLN A 175 7.09 7.27 18.30
N LYS A 176 7.46 8.48 18.74
CA LYS A 176 7.02 9.73 18.10
C LYS A 176 7.39 9.77 16.61
N ASN A 177 8.62 9.41 16.29
CA ASN A 177 9.08 9.35 14.90
C ASN A 177 8.28 8.33 14.07
N LEU A 178 7.89 7.20 14.66
CA LEU A 178 7.03 6.21 14.01
C LEU A 178 5.59 6.72 13.76
N VAL A 179 5.03 7.54 14.66
CA VAL A 179 3.72 8.20 14.43
C VAL A 179 3.78 9.13 13.24
N TYR A 180 4.81 9.99 13.22
CA TYR A 180 5.01 10.93 12.12
C TYR A 180 5.24 10.17 10.82
N GLN A 181 6.02 9.09 10.83
CA GLN A 181 6.22 8.24 9.66
C GLN A 181 4.90 7.62 9.17
N ALA A 182 4.08 7.03 10.06
CA ALA A 182 2.80 6.45 9.68
C ALA A 182 1.79 7.48 9.17
N ALA A 183 1.70 8.64 9.81
CA ALA A 183 0.81 9.73 9.39
C ALA A 183 1.25 10.34 8.05
N LEU A 184 2.55 10.60 7.87
CA LEU A 184 3.10 11.09 6.61
C LEU A 184 2.91 10.07 5.49
N GLN A 185 3.14 8.78 5.77
CA GLN A 185 2.93 7.71 4.80
C GLN A 185 1.47 7.63 4.36
N GLY A 186 0.51 7.71 5.29
CA GLY A 186 -0.92 7.73 4.96
C GLY A 186 -1.33 8.97 4.15
N ILE A 187 -0.80 10.15 4.50
CA ILE A 187 -1.07 11.40 3.77
C ILE A 187 -0.51 11.34 2.36
N CYS A 188 0.73 10.88 2.17
CA CYS A 188 1.32 10.71 0.84
C CYS A 188 0.48 9.77 -0.02
N PHE A 189 0.03 8.64 0.56
CA PHE A 189 -0.76 7.65 -0.17
C PHE A 189 -2.15 8.16 -0.57
N LEU A 190 -2.84 8.89 0.32
CA LEU A 190 -4.11 9.56 -0.02
C LEU A 190 -3.91 10.63 -1.08
N THR A 191 -2.82 11.40 -0.97
CA THR A 191 -2.51 12.47 -1.93
C THR A 191 -2.23 11.89 -3.31
N GLU A 192 -1.48 10.79 -3.39
CA GLU A 192 -1.24 10.05 -4.62
C GLU A 192 -2.56 9.57 -5.25
N LEU A 193 -3.44 8.93 -4.45
CA LEU A 193 -4.71 8.41 -4.93
C LEU A 193 -5.65 9.52 -5.42
N ILE A 194 -5.80 10.59 -4.65
CA ILE A 194 -6.65 11.73 -5.02
C ILE A 194 -6.10 12.42 -6.27
N THR A 195 -4.78 12.63 -6.34
CA THR A 195 -4.14 13.26 -7.50
C THR A 195 -4.30 12.40 -8.74
N TYR A 196 -4.14 11.08 -8.62
CA TYR A 196 -4.37 10.15 -9.72
C TYR A 196 -5.80 10.27 -10.25
N PHE A 197 -6.81 10.17 -9.38
CA PHE A 197 -8.21 10.25 -9.78
C PHE A 197 -8.63 11.61 -10.35
N ILE A 198 -8.06 12.72 -9.87
CA ILE A 198 -8.33 14.05 -10.42
C ILE A 198 -7.69 14.22 -11.80
N LEU A 199 -6.51 13.63 -12.02
CA LEU A 199 -5.82 13.73 -13.31
C LEU A 199 -6.35 12.74 -14.35
N SER A 200 -6.89 11.61 -13.91
CA SER A 200 -7.42 10.52 -14.75
C SER A 200 -8.94 10.61 -14.99
N GLY A 201 -9.58 11.74 -14.71
CA GLY A 201 -11.00 11.98 -14.97
C GLY A 201 -11.21 13.32 -15.64
#